data_AF-A0A8J2HBA5-F1
#
_entry.id   AF-A0A8J2HBA5-F1
#
_cell.length_a   1.000
_cell.length_b   1.000
_cell.length_c   1.000
_cell.angle_alpha   90.00
_cell.angle_beta   90.00
_cell.angle_gamma   90.00
#
_symmetry.space_group_name_H-M   'P 1'
#
loop_
_entity.id
_entity.type
_entity.pdbx_description
1 polymer ?
#
loop_
_entity_poly.entity_id
_entity_poly.type
_entity_poly.pdbx_seq_one_letter_code
_entity_poly.pdbx_strand_id
1 'polypeptide(L)'
;MDCKSLAQLLMLEVFSESALKVCSLTGAKATCFRGTKTDVRPGLDKDERAILVRYVEIYGEKQRWCTEDHRAIINVMRNKLYSSRRKDRHRV
;
A
#
# COMPACT_ATOMS: atom_id res chain seq x y z
N MET A 1 7.79 12.44 12.39
CA MET A 1 7.22 11.74 11.22
C MET A 1 8.36 11.04 10.50
N ASP A 2 8.09 9.92 9.83
CA ASP A 2 9.07 9.16 9.05
C ASP A 2 8.45 8.75 7.69
N CYS A 3 9.25 8.14 6.81
CA CYS A 3 8.81 7.69 5.49
C CYS A 3 7.60 6.74 5.58
N LYS A 4 7.56 5.87 6.60
CA LYS A 4 6.49 4.89 6.81
C LYS A 4 5.17 5.60 7.14
N SER A 5 5.21 6.54 8.08
CA SER A 5 4.05 7.32 8.51
C SER A 5 3.52 8.18 7.37
N LEU A 6 4.40 8.82 6.60
CA LEU A 6 4.02 9.60 5.43
C LEU A 6 3.36 8.72 4.34
N ALA A 7 3.93 7.55 4.04
CA ALA A 7 3.34 6.62 3.08
C ALA A 7 1.94 6.17 3.50
N GLN A 8 1.70 5.93 4.80
CA GLN A 8 0.37 5.55 5.30
C GLN A 8 -0.66 6.67 5.14
N LEU A 9 -0.26 7.92 5.35
CA LEU A 9 -1.12 9.09 5.17
C LEU A 9 -1.45 9.28 3.70
N LEU A 10 -0.44 9.31 2.83
CA LEU A 10 -0.64 9.48 1.39
C LEU A 10 -1.51 8.39 0.79
N MET A 11 -1.46 7.16 1.32
CA MET A 11 -2.36 6.10 0.87
C MET A 11 -3.83 6.40 1.11
N LEU A 12 -4.17 7.14 2.17
CA LEU A 12 -5.55 7.55 2.46
C LEU A 12 -5.99 8.77 1.64
N GLU A 13 -5.03 9.62 1.26
CA GLU A 13 -5.30 10.82 0.46
C GLU A 13 -5.40 10.52 -1.05
N VAL A 14 -4.56 9.61 -1.55
CA VAL A 14 -4.47 9.30 -2.99
C VAL A 14 -5.53 8.28 -3.39
N PHE A 15 -5.80 7.27 -2.56
CA PHE A 15 -6.70 6.17 -2.90
C PHE A 15 -7.99 6.25 -2.10
N SER A 16 -9.11 6.03 -2.78
CA SER A 16 -10.42 5.94 -2.13
C SER A 16 -10.48 4.79 -1.13
N GLU A 17 -11.34 4.92 -0.11
CA GLU A 17 -11.55 3.86 0.89
C GLU A 17 -11.96 2.54 0.23
N SER A 18 -12.80 2.58 -0.81
CA SER A 18 -13.23 1.40 -1.56
C SER A 18 -12.05 0.73 -2.28
N ALA A 19 -11.16 1.51 -2.92
CA ALA A 19 -9.96 0.97 -3.54
C ALA A 19 -9.05 0.30 -2.50
N LEU A 20 -8.86 0.91 -1.33
CA LEU A 20 -8.03 0.35 -0.26
C LEU A 20 -8.60 -0.96 0.33
N LYS A 21 -9.92 -1.15 0.27
CA LYS A 21 -10.62 -2.36 0.75
C LYS A 21 -10.61 -3.48 -0.29
N VAL A 22 -10.78 -3.15 -1.57
CA VAL A 22 -10.94 -4.14 -2.64
C VAL A 22 -9.59 -4.51 -3.24
N CYS A 23 -8.80 -3.52 -3.64
CA CYS A 23 -7.58 -3.72 -4.42
C CYS A 23 -6.45 -4.35 -3.61
N SER A 24 -5.57 -5.08 -4.29
CA SER A 24 -4.23 -5.44 -3.83
C SER A 24 -3.22 -4.43 -4.35
N LEU A 25 -1.97 -4.52 -3.90
CA LEU A 25 -0.96 -3.57 -4.34
C LEU A 25 -0.76 -3.65 -5.86
N THR A 26 -0.55 -4.84 -6.43
CA THR A 26 -0.19 -5.02 -7.83
C THR A 26 -1.22 -5.75 -8.67
N GLY A 27 -2.24 -6.35 -8.07
CA GLY A 27 -3.15 -7.30 -8.73
C GLY A 27 -2.58 -8.72 -8.85
N ALA A 28 -1.29 -8.89 -8.59
CA ALA A 28 -0.64 -10.19 -8.69
C ALA A 28 -1.09 -11.11 -7.55
N LYS A 29 -1.46 -12.33 -7.93
CA LYS A 29 -1.76 -13.40 -6.98
C LYS A 29 -0.48 -13.83 -6.28
N ALA A 30 -0.48 -13.89 -4.95
CA ALA A 30 0.67 -14.38 -4.21
C ALA A 30 0.93 -15.84 -4.56
N THR A 31 2.20 -16.19 -4.72
CA THR A 31 2.65 -17.53 -5.16
C THR A 31 2.19 -18.63 -4.22
N CYS A 32 2.08 -18.35 -2.92
CA CYS A 32 1.56 -19.26 -1.91
C CYS A 32 0.08 -19.64 -2.07
N PHE A 33 -0.69 -18.90 -2.88
CA PHE A 33 -2.09 -19.20 -3.20
C PHE A 33 -2.26 -19.74 -4.63
N ARG A 34 -1.17 -20.09 -5.32
CA ARG A 34 -1.25 -20.67 -6.66
C ARG A 34 -2.04 -22.00 -6.57
N GLY A 35 -3.17 -22.08 -7.27
CA GLY A 35 -4.07 -23.25 -7.26
C GLY A 35 -5.30 -23.15 -6.36
N THR A 36 -5.36 -22.20 -5.41
CA THR A 36 -6.57 -22.01 -4.59
C THR A 36 -7.58 -21.10 -5.30
N LYS A 37 -8.89 -21.32 -5.12
CA LYS A 37 -9.95 -20.40 -5.58
C LYS A 37 -10.03 -19.14 -4.68
N THR A 38 -8.90 -18.48 -4.43
CA THR A 38 -8.92 -17.17 -3.78
C THR A 38 -9.24 -16.10 -4.82
N ASP A 39 -10.14 -15.18 -4.47
CA ASP A 39 -10.51 -14.04 -5.32
C ASP A 39 -9.26 -13.25 -5.75
N VAL A 40 -9.07 -13.16 -7.06
CA VAL A 40 -8.09 -12.26 -7.65
C VAL A 40 -8.61 -10.84 -7.45
N ARG A 41 -7.80 -10.00 -6.83
CA ARG A 41 -8.14 -8.60 -6.57
C ARG A 41 -7.45 -7.72 -7.60
N PRO A 42 -8.11 -6.67 -8.11
CA PRO A 42 -7.45 -5.69 -8.97
C PRO A 42 -6.25 -5.07 -8.26
N GLY A 43 -5.30 -4.57 -9.03
CA GLY A 43 -4.20 -3.75 -8.50
C GLY A 43 -4.65 -2.32 -8.25
N LEU A 44 -3.99 -1.62 -7.33
CA LEU A 44 -3.99 -0.17 -7.35
C LEU A 44 -3.30 0.31 -8.63
N ASP A 45 -3.69 1.51 -9.07
CA ASP A 45 -3.10 2.13 -10.24
C ASP A 45 -1.57 2.13 -10.15
N LYS A 46 -0.91 1.81 -11.26
CA LYS A 46 0.53 1.61 -11.28
C LYS A 46 1.28 2.92 -11.12
N ASP A 47 0.79 3.98 -11.77
CA ASP A 47 1.46 5.26 -11.84
C ASP A 47 1.24 6.02 -10.52
N GLU A 48 0.03 5.97 -9.97
CA GLU A 48 -0.27 6.54 -8.65
C GLU A 48 0.60 5.93 -7.54
N ARG A 49 0.81 4.60 -7.57
CA ARG A 49 1.72 3.93 -6.64
C ARG A 49 3.17 4.38 -6.80
N ALA A 50 3.65 4.48 -8.04
CA ALA A 50 5.01 4.88 -8.33
C ALA A 50 5.27 6.33 -7.89
N ILE A 51 4.33 7.24 -8.16
CA ILE A 51 4.38 8.64 -7.75
C ILE A 51 4.38 8.75 -6.23
N LEU A 52 3.51 8.01 -5.53
CA LEU A 52 3.47 8.02 -4.07
C LEU A 52 4.81 7.60 -3.47
N VAL A 53 5.38 6.49 -3.93
CA VAL A 53 6.67 6.01 -3.41
C VAL A 53 7.79 7.01 -3.70
N ARG A 54 7.86 7.51 -4.93
CA ARG A 54 8.88 8.49 -5.33
C ARG A 54 8.77 9.79 -4.51
N TYR A 55 7.55 10.23 -4.23
CA TYR A 55 7.32 11.40 -3.38
C TYR A 55 7.83 11.17 -1.96
N VAL A 56 7.52 10.02 -1.35
CA VAL A 56 7.98 9.67 0.00
C VAL A 56 9.50 9.62 0.06
N GLU A 57 10.16 9.02 -0.93
CA GLU A 57 11.63 8.95 -1.01
C GLU A 57 12.26 10.35 -1.08
N ILE A 58 11.81 11.18 -2.04
CA ILE A 58 12.33 12.54 -2.23
C ILE A 58 12.07 13.41 -0.98
N TYR A 59 10.87 13.32 -0.41
CA TYR A 59 10.51 14.13 0.75
C TYR A 59 11.27 13.68 1.99
N GLY A 60 11.37 12.37 2.23
CA GLY A 60 12.12 11.81 3.35
C GLY A 60 13.60 12.20 3.32
N GLU A 61 14.23 12.13 2.14
CA GLU A 61 15.61 12.59 1.93
C GLU A 61 15.77 14.08 2.29
N LYS A 62 14.88 14.95 1.77
CA LYS A 62 14.88 16.39 2.09
C LYS A 62 14.74 16.67 3.58
N GLN A 63 13.94 15.87 4.29
CA GLN A 63 13.73 16.00 5.73
C GLN A 63 14.81 15.28 6.58
N ARG A 64 15.83 14.69 5.94
CA ARG A 64 16.87 13.86 6.59
C ARG A 64 16.28 12.74 7.45
N TRP A 65 15.12 12.20 7.04
CA TRP A 65 14.61 10.98 7.65
C TRP A 65 15.51 9.83 7.23
N CYS A 66 15.63 8.82 8.09
CA CYS A 66 16.30 7.58 7.70
C CYS A 66 15.59 7.10 6.42
N THR A 67 16.32 7.10 5.30
CA THR A 67 15.78 6.70 4.01
C THR A 67 15.55 5.19 4.09
N GLU A 68 14.33 4.85 4.47
CA GLU A 68 13.85 3.48 4.49
C GLU A 68 14.08 2.86 3.11
N ASP A 69 14.52 1.60 3.07
CA ASP A 69 14.60 0.83 1.83
C ASP A 69 13.26 0.97 1.09
N HIS A 70 13.31 1.20 -0.22
CA HIS A 70 12.15 1.16 -1.12
C HIS A 70 11.20 0.00 -0.77
N ARG A 71 11.75 -1.17 -0.44
CA ARG A 71 10.98 -2.35 -0.01
C ARG A 71 10.18 -2.12 1.27
N ALA A 72 10.70 -1.35 2.22
CA ALA A 72 10.01 -1.02 3.47
C ALA A 72 8.78 -0.12 3.21
N ILE A 73 8.89 0.88 2.32
CA ILE A 73 7.75 1.70 1.90
C ILE A 73 6.68 0.82 1.24
N ILE A 74 7.09 -0.04 0.31
CA ILE A 74 6.19 -0.99 -0.37
C ILE A 74 5.50 -1.92 0.65
N ASN A 75 6.21 -2.41 1.66
CA ASN A 75 5.64 -3.26 2.70
C ASN A 75 4.64 -2.52 3.58
N VAL A 76 4.90 -1.25 3.90
CA VAL A 76 3.94 -0.39 4.60
C VAL A 76 2.64 -0.26 3.79
N MET A 77 2.75 -0.06 2.47
CA MET A 77 1.57 0.01 1.61
C MET A 77 0.76 -1.29 1.60
N ARG A 78 1.43 -2.45 1.53
CA ARG A 78 0.77 -3.76 1.64
C ARG A 78 0.06 -3.94 2.97
N ASN A 79 0.73 -3.58 4.07
CA ASN A 79 0.16 -3.68 5.41
C ASN A 79 -1.06 -2.78 5.57
N LYS A 80 -1.02 -1.57 4.99
CA LYS A 80 -2.17 -0.66 4.99
C LYS A 80 -3.38 -1.28 4.30
N LEU A 81 -3.21 -1.81 3.08
CA LEU A 81 -4.28 -2.54 2.36
C LEU A 81 -4.83 -3.70 3.18
N TYR A 82 -3.95 -4.49 3.81
CA TYR A 82 -4.38 -5.60 4.66
C TYR A 82 -5.19 -5.11 5.88
N SER A 83 -4.75 -4.02 6.52
CA SER A 83 -5.43 -3.42 7.67
C SER A 83 -6.81 -2.86 7.32
N SER A 84 -6.94 -2.19 6.18
CA SER A 84 -8.21 -1.64 5.69
C SER A 84 -9.26 -2.74 5.49
N ARG A 85 -8.82 -3.93 5.05
CA ARG A 85 -9.69 -5.11 4.91
C ARG A 85 -10.10 -5.75 6.22
N ARG A 86 -9.22 -5.77 7.24
CA ARG A 86 -9.55 -6.39 8.54
C ARG A 86 -10.58 -5.57 9.32
N LYS A 87 -10.55 -4.25 9.19
CA LYS A 87 -11.54 -3.36 9.84
C LYS A 87 -12.97 -3.63 9.37
N ASP A 88 -13.16 -3.96 8.10
CA ASP A 88 -14.51 -4.30 7.58
C ASP A 88 -15.04 -5.66 8.06
N ARG A 89 -14.15 -6.64 8.30
CA ARG A 89 -14.58 -7.98 8.75
C ARG A 89 -15.18 -8.03 10.16
N HIS A 90 -15.10 -6.95 10.92
CA HIS A 90 -15.68 -6.83 12.27
C HIS A 90 -16.89 -5.88 12.31
N ARG A 91 -17.41 -5.47 11.14
CA ARG A 91 -18.59 -4.61 10.99
C ARG A 91 -19.82 -5.37 10.51
N VAL A 92 -19.91 -6.66 10.86
CA VAL A 92 -21.06 -7.54 10.59
C VAL A 92 -21.81 -7.79 11.89
#